data_AF-A0A4S8MED3-F1
#
_entry.id   AF-A0A4S8MED3-F1
#
_cell.length_a   1.000
_cell.length_b   1.000
_cell.length_c   1.000
_cell.angle_alpha   90.00
_cell.angle_beta   90.00
_cell.angle_gamma   90.00
#
_symmetry.space_group_name_H-M   'P 1'
#
loop_
_entity.id
_entity.type
_entity.pdbx_description
1 polymer ?
#
loop_
_entity_poly.entity_id
_entity_poly.type
_entity_poly.pdbx_seq_one_letter_code
_entity_poly.pdbx_strand_id
1 'polypeptide(L)'
;VRRHIPFEVKRIALCMSFREDYDPSKTCEITGVSERTQRRLRKNYRDTGVLVKTPERSGRPRLMNGLETAFLEGCVERTPDITFTELQEEVL
;
A
#
# COMPACT_ATOMS: atom_id res chain seq x y z
N VAL A 1 8.26 -7.15 12.65
CA VAL A 1 8.86 -6.11 11.76
C VAL A 1 8.76 -6.56 10.31
N ARG A 2 7.95 -5.90 9.45
CA ARG A 2 7.95 -6.17 8.00
C ARG A 2 9.13 -5.44 7.37
N ARG A 3 10.21 -6.15 7.07
CA ARG A 3 11.34 -5.60 6.31
C ARG A 3 10.96 -5.52 4.83
N HIS A 4 11.38 -4.46 4.17
CA HIS A 4 11.22 -4.31 2.73
C HIS A 4 11.97 -5.45 2.01
N ILE A 5 11.30 -6.14 1.08
CA ILE A 5 11.94 -7.13 0.20
C ILE A 5 12.34 -6.39 -1.09
N PRO A 6 13.65 -6.36 -1.43
CA PRO A 6 14.12 -5.72 -2.66
C PRO A 6 13.43 -6.25 -3.92
N PHE A 7 13.31 -5.42 -4.94
CA PHE A 7 12.66 -5.78 -6.21
C PHE A 7 13.29 -7.01 -6.85
N GLU A 8 14.62 -7.05 -6.90
CA GLU A 8 15.39 -8.17 -7.49
C GLU A 8 15.05 -9.50 -6.84
N VAL A 9 14.94 -9.54 -5.50
CA VAL A 9 14.57 -10.75 -4.75
C VAL A 9 13.14 -11.19 -5.07
N LYS A 10 12.20 -10.23 -5.19
CA LYS A 10 10.82 -10.54 -5.62
C LYS A 10 10.79 -11.10 -7.04
N ARG A 11 11.66 -10.61 -7.93
CA ARG A 11 11.73 -11.06 -9.33
C ARG A 11 12.22 -12.50 -9.38
N ILE A 12 13.30 -12.82 -8.68
CA ILE A 12 13.83 -14.19 -8.60
C ILE A 12 12.78 -15.15 -8.02
N ALA A 13 12.15 -14.79 -6.89
CA ALA A 13 11.11 -15.62 -6.28
C ALA A 13 9.90 -15.83 -7.21
N LEU A 14 9.50 -14.80 -7.97
CA LEU A 14 8.44 -14.92 -8.97
C LEU A 14 8.85 -15.87 -10.10
N CYS A 15 10.06 -15.71 -10.67
CA CYS A 15 10.56 -16.57 -11.74
C CYS A 15 10.62 -18.04 -11.31
N MET A 16 11.12 -18.32 -10.10
CA MET A 16 11.12 -19.68 -9.53
C MET A 16 9.69 -20.24 -9.39
N SER A 17 8.72 -19.39 -9.05
CA SER A 17 7.31 -19.82 -8.88
C SER A 17 6.57 -20.23 -10.15
N PHE A 18 7.14 -19.93 -11.32
CA PHE A 18 6.60 -20.30 -12.63
C PHE A 18 7.24 -21.55 -13.23
N ARG A 19 8.29 -22.10 -12.61
CA ARG A 19 8.89 -23.35 -13.06
C ARG A 19 7.96 -24.53 -12.77
N GLU A 20 8.07 -25.59 -13.57
CA GLU A 20 7.28 -26.82 -13.39
C GLU A 20 7.62 -27.54 -12.08
N ASP A 21 8.89 -27.49 -11.67
CA ASP A 21 9.44 -28.04 -10.42
C ASP A 21 9.30 -27.10 -9.22
N TYR A 22 8.28 -26.22 -9.23
CA TYR A 22 8.12 -25.20 -8.19
C TYR A 22 7.85 -25.82 -6.81
N ASP A 23 8.82 -25.66 -5.92
CA ASP A 23 8.68 -25.90 -4.48
C ASP A 23 8.77 -24.57 -3.70
N PRO A 24 7.69 -24.17 -3.00
CA PRO A 24 7.69 -22.98 -2.17
C PRO A 24 8.71 -22.99 -1.04
N SER A 25 9.01 -24.16 -0.46
CA SER A 25 9.95 -24.32 0.66
C SER A 25 11.37 -24.03 0.20
N LYS A 26 11.80 -24.70 -0.88
CA LYS A 26 13.09 -24.43 -1.55
C LYS A 26 13.23 -22.98 -2.01
N THR A 27 12.16 -22.39 -2.55
CA THR A 27 12.18 -20.98 -2.94
C THR A 27 12.34 -20.06 -1.72
N CYS A 28 11.74 -20.41 -0.59
CA CYS A 28 11.91 -19.67 0.67
C CYS A 28 13.33 -19.80 1.22
N GLU A 29 13.93 -20.97 1.16
CA GLU A 29 15.32 -21.21 1.58
C GLU A 29 16.31 -20.35 0.77
N ILE A 30 16.12 -20.30 -0.55
CA ILE A 30 17.02 -19.57 -1.46
C ILE A 30 16.81 -18.06 -1.39
N THR A 31 15.56 -17.59 -1.35
CA THR A 31 15.23 -16.16 -1.51
C THR A 31 14.87 -15.45 -0.21
N GLY A 32 14.65 -16.19 0.87
CA GLY A 32 14.08 -15.67 2.12
C GLY A 32 12.62 -15.21 2.01
N VAL A 33 11.97 -15.40 0.87
CA VAL A 33 10.58 -14.98 0.65
C VAL A 33 9.64 -16.09 1.14
N SER A 34 8.86 -15.79 2.19
CA SER A 34 7.83 -16.73 2.69
C SER A 34 6.89 -17.23 1.59
N GLU A 35 6.43 -18.47 1.71
CA GLU A 35 5.46 -19.07 0.77
C GLU A 35 4.22 -18.20 0.56
N ARG A 36 3.65 -17.62 1.63
CA ARG A 36 2.50 -16.71 1.53
C ARG A 36 2.81 -15.52 0.61
N THR A 37 4.02 -14.98 0.69
CA THR A 37 4.44 -13.87 -0.17
C THR A 37 4.67 -14.33 -1.60
N GLN A 38 5.25 -15.51 -1.83
CA GLN A 38 5.41 -16.10 -3.17
C GLN A 38 4.05 -16.27 -3.87
N ARG A 39 3.07 -16.88 -3.18
CA ARG A 39 1.70 -17.04 -3.71
C ARG A 39 1.05 -15.69 -4.06
N ARG A 40 1.25 -14.67 -3.22
CA ARG A 40 0.76 -13.30 -3.47
C ARG A 40 1.45 -12.66 -4.68
N LEU A 41 2.78 -12.79 -4.83
CA LEU A 41 3.51 -12.28 -5.99
C LEU A 41 3.02 -12.93 -7.28
N ARG A 42 2.86 -14.26 -7.28
CA ARG A 42 2.36 -15.01 -8.45
C ARG A 42 0.93 -14.63 -8.81
N LYS A 43 0.05 -14.45 -7.82
CA LYS A 43 -1.31 -13.95 -8.06
C LYS A 43 -1.28 -12.54 -8.66
N ASN A 44 -0.60 -11.60 -8.01
CA ASN A 44 -0.51 -10.22 -8.49
C ASN A 44 0.02 -10.13 -9.92
N TYR A 45 1.04 -10.90 -10.25
CA TYR A 45 1.62 -10.91 -11.60
C TYR A 45 0.66 -11.52 -12.63
N ARG A 46 -0.07 -12.59 -12.29
CA ARG A 46 -1.11 -13.14 -13.18
C ARG A 46 -2.27 -12.17 -13.41
N ASP A 47 -2.66 -11.44 -12.36
CA ASP A 47 -3.81 -10.52 -12.43
C ASP A 47 -3.45 -9.21 -13.15
N THR A 48 -2.21 -8.75 -13.07
CA THR A 48 -1.82 -7.38 -13.52
C THR A 48 -0.67 -7.34 -14.52
N GLY A 49 0.08 -8.43 -14.70
CA GLY A 49 1.34 -8.44 -15.47
C GLY A 49 2.51 -7.72 -14.79
N VAL A 50 2.32 -7.15 -13.60
CA VAL A 50 3.32 -6.32 -12.93
C VAL A 50 3.70 -6.91 -11.56
N LEU A 51 5.00 -7.00 -11.30
CA LEU A 51 5.54 -7.58 -10.07
C LEU A 51 5.33 -6.68 -8.83
N VAL A 52 5.55 -5.37 -9.00
CA VAL A 52 5.33 -4.35 -7.96
C VAL A 52 4.49 -3.24 -8.55
N LYS A 53 3.29 -3.05 -8.02
CA LYS A 53 2.44 -1.92 -8.40
C LYS A 53 3.02 -0.65 -7.79
N THR A 54 3.67 0.16 -8.61
CA THR A 54 4.05 1.53 -8.23
C THR A 54 2.82 2.41 -8.40
N PRO A 55 2.36 3.10 -7.35
CA PRO A 55 1.24 4.02 -7.49
C PRO A 55 1.66 5.22 -8.34
N GLU A 56 0.84 5.63 -9.30
CA GLU A 56 1.10 6.81 -10.14
C GLU A 56 1.17 8.10 -9.31
N ARG A 57 0.37 8.17 -8.24
CA ARG A 57 0.43 9.22 -7.22
C ARG A 57 0.57 8.57 -5.86
N SER A 58 1.58 8.99 -5.10
CA SER A 58 1.75 8.52 -3.73
C SER A 58 0.62 9.06 -2.86
N GLY A 59 -0.03 8.18 -2.10
CA GLY A 59 -1.15 8.53 -1.23
C GLY A 59 -2.46 8.82 -1.97
N ARG A 60 -3.50 9.12 -1.18
CA ARG A 60 -4.80 9.56 -1.70
C ARG A 60 -4.73 11.07 -1.98
N PRO A 61 -5.20 11.55 -3.14
CA PRO A 61 -5.34 12.99 -3.37
C PRO A 61 -6.15 13.61 -2.23
N ARG A 62 -5.61 14.65 -1.59
CA ARG A 62 -6.32 15.41 -0.56
C ARG A 62 -6.74 16.73 -1.17
N LEU A 63 -8.00 17.08 -0.99
CA LEU A 63 -8.49 18.43 -1.31
C LEU A 63 -7.96 19.43 -0.27
N MET A 64 -7.89 19.02 0.99
CA MET A 64 -7.41 19.85 2.09
C MET A 64 -5.95 19.57 2.42
N ASN A 65 -5.22 20.65 2.71
CA ASN A 65 -3.87 20.61 3.25
C ASN A 65 -3.89 20.42 4.79
N GLY A 66 -2.70 20.29 5.39
CA GLY A 66 -2.58 20.01 6.82
C GLY A 66 -3.07 21.15 7.72
N LEU A 67 -2.92 22.40 7.28
CA LEU A 67 -3.37 23.57 8.05
C LEU A 67 -4.89 23.70 8.05
N GLU A 68 -5.52 23.51 6.88
CA GLU A 68 -6.98 23.49 6.75
C GLU A 68 -7.58 22.38 7.61
N THR A 69 -6.94 21.21 7.66
CA THR A 69 -7.38 20.10 8.51
C THR A 69 -7.27 20.45 10.00
N ALA A 70 -6.15 21.04 10.42
CA ALA A 70 -5.94 21.43 11.82
C ALA A 70 -6.88 22.58 12.25
N PHE A 71 -7.19 23.50 11.34
CA PHE A 71 -8.15 24.57 11.57
C PHE A 71 -9.56 24.01 11.81
N LEU A 72 -10.02 23.12 10.93
CA LEU A 72 -11.32 22.45 11.07
C LEU A 72 -11.43 21.64 12.36
N GLU A 73 -10.35 20.94 12.73
CA GLU A 73 -10.25 20.25 14.03
C GLU A 73 -10.46 21.23 15.19
N GLY A 74 -9.78 22.39 15.16
CA GLY A 74 -9.97 23.44 16.16
C GLY A 74 -11.37 24.08 16.17
N CYS A 75 -12.10 24.08 15.05
CA CYS A 75 -13.50 24.51 15.02
C CYS A 75 -14.40 23.49 15.76
N VAL A 76 -14.19 22.20 15.54
CA VAL A 76 -14.90 21.12 16.24
C VAL A 76 -14.55 21.10 17.74
N GLU A 77 -13.30 21.35 18.10
CA GLU A 77 -12.88 21.40 19.51
C GLU A 77 -13.51 22.58 20.27
N ARG A 78 -13.62 23.75 19.62
CA ARG A 78 -14.24 24.94 20.21
C ARG A 78 -15.76 24.85 20.27
N THR A 79 -16.38 24.24 19.26
CA THR A 79 -17.83 24.14 19.10
C THR A 79 -18.19 22.70 18.70
N PRO A 80 -18.34 21.77 19.66
CA PRO A 80 -18.54 20.34 19.36
C PRO A 80 -19.84 20.01 18.61
N ASP A 81 -20.82 20.91 18.67
CA ASP A 81 -22.12 20.84 18.02
C ASP A 81 -22.16 21.53 16.65
N ILE A 82 -21.02 22.04 16.16
CA ILE A 82 -20.92 22.65 14.84
C ILE A 82 -21.36 21.66 13.76
N THR A 83 -22.23 22.12 12.87
CA THR A 83 -22.74 21.33 11.77
C THR A 83 -21.73 21.27 10.63
N PHE A 84 -21.91 20.30 9.73
CA PHE A 84 -21.07 20.18 8.55
C PHE A 84 -21.14 21.43 7.65
N THR A 85 -22.33 22.02 7.50
CA THR A 85 -22.52 23.23 6.68
C THR A 85 -21.76 24.42 7.26
N GLU A 86 -21.83 24.63 8.58
CA GLU A 86 -21.09 25.68 9.28
C GLU A 86 -19.57 25.46 9.18
N LEU A 87 -19.09 24.22 9.29
CA LEU A 87 -17.68 23.90 9.06
C LEU A 87 -17.23 24.20 7.62
N GLN A 88 -18.10 24.06 6.62
CA GLN A 88 -17.79 24.42 5.24
C GLN A 88 -17.67 25.94 5.07
N GLU A 89 -18.52 26.72 5.76
CA GLU A 89 -18.47 28.18 5.75
C GLU A 89 -17.18 28.72 6.37
N GLU A 90 -16.65 28.06 7.40
CA GLU A 90 -15.39 28.46 8.05
C GLU A 90 -14.13 28.29 7.16
N VAL A 91 -14.22 27.51 6.07
CA VAL A 91 -13.08 27.19 5.18
C VAL A 91 -13.14 27.90 3.82
N LEU A 92 -14.29 28.50 3.46
CA LEU A 92 -14.50 29.25 2.22
C LEU A 92 -14.07 30.72 2.33
#